data_AF-A0A3D5WDR7-F1
#
_entry.id   AF-A0A3D5WDR7-F1
#
_cell.length_a   1.000
_cell.length_b   1.000
_cell.length_c   1.000
_cell.angle_alpha   90.00
_cell.angle_beta   90.00
_cell.angle_gamma   90.00
#
_symmetry.space_group_name_H-M   'P 1'
#
loop_
_entity.id
_entity.type
_entity.pdbx_description
1 polymer ?
#
loop_
_entity_poly.entity_id
_entity_poly.type
_entity_poly.pdbx_seq_one_letter_code
_entity_poly.pdbx_strand_id
1 'polypeptide(L)'
;MLKKEPYEFKNDQEIVKALQKQRASLEHWFTRSISDLNQVVWESVSGNTFRAFAHMPHKPSVIFRNWAEAEFRDTKDLINVLKDNSQEKYDEWTNELVDKLACHWNHMMGCSISYAASRKLTNLVVKHLILWQGLSKNDRQTLKQLAHVPFDEYALVSIRKCLNWVSIPKKPSMSFVNSFERYKNLQQYIRGLTAEAKVPPIYFDILSWNLTHPKYMDGG
;
A
#
# COMPACT_ATOMS: atom_id res chain seq x y z
N MET A 1 16.84 15.27 8.39
CA MET A 1 15.37 15.33 8.55
C MET A 1 15.00 14.58 9.82
N LEU A 2 14.37 15.24 10.79
CA LEU A 2 13.84 14.59 12.00
C LEU A 2 12.72 13.61 11.60
N LYS A 3 12.86 12.32 11.95
CA LYS A 3 11.83 11.30 11.73
C LYS A 3 10.64 11.66 12.63
N LYS A 4 9.51 12.04 12.03
CA LYS A 4 8.29 12.31 12.80
C LYS A 4 7.69 10.99 13.28
N GLU A 5 7.23 10.95 14.53
CA GLU A 5 6.69 9.74 15.12
C GLU A 5 5.32 9.39 14.53
N PRO A 6 5.06 8.11 14.20
CA PRO A 6 3.75 7.66 13.79
C PRO A 6 2.65 8.00 14.80
N TYR A 7 1.49 8.40 14.30
CA TYR A 7 0.33 8.64 15.16
C TYR A 7 -0.31 7.31 15.60
N GLU A 8 -0.45 7.12 16.91
CA GLU A 8 -1.10 5.96 17.53
C GLU A 8 -2.50 6.34 18.01
N PHE A 9 -3.55 5.78 17.40
CA PHE A 9 -4.92 5.97 17.85
C PHE A 9 -5.21 5.18 19.12
N LYS A 10 -6.15 5.64 19.95
CA LYS A 10 -6.51 4.96 21.19
C LYS A 10 -7.50 3.81 20.99
N ASN A 11 -8.35 3.90 19.98
CA ASN A 11 -9.41 2.94 19.68
C ASN A 11 -9.94 3.15 18.25
N ASP A 12 -10.76 2.19 17.81
CA ASP A 12 -11.39 2.10 16.49
C ASP A 12 -12.21 3.37 16.17
N GLN A 13 -12.94 3.89 17.16
CA GLN A 13 -13.81 5.06 17.00
C GLN A 13 -13.02 6.34 16.67
N GLU A 14 -11.82 6.52 17.22
CA GLU A 14 -10.96 7.65 16.85
C GLU A 14 -10.50 7.54 15.38
N ILE A 15 -10.21 6.34 14.89
CA ILE A 15 -9.82 6.11 13.49
C ILE A 15 -10.99 6.41 12.56
N VAL A 16 -12.17 5.86 12.84
CA VAL A 16 -13.39 6.08 12.04
C VAL A 16 -13.71 7.57 11.94
N LYS A 17 -13.69 8.29 13.06
CA LYS A 17 -13.91 9.75 13.09
C LYS A 17 -12.85 10.51 12.30
N ALA A 18 -11.58 10.10 12.38
CA ALA A 18 -10.51 10.75 11.63
C ALA A 18 -10.65 10.54 10.11
N LEU A 19 -10.98 9.32 9.67
CA LEU A 19 -11.27 8.99 8.27
C LEU A 19 -12.45 9.82 7.72
N GLN A 20 -13.53 9.93 8.49
CA GLN A 20 -14.70 10.73 8.12
C GLN A 20 -14.36 12.23 8.04
N LYS A 21 -13.69 12.76 9.06
CA LYS A 21 -13.31 14.17 9.15
C LYS A 21 -12.37 14.59 8.02
N GLN A 22 -11.44 13.72 7.63
CA GLN A 22 -10.41 14.03 6.64
C GLN A 22 -10.76 13.57 5.22
N ARG A 23 -11.96 12.99 5.01
CA ARG A 23 -12.37 12.38 3.73
C ARG A 23 -12.02 13.21 2.50
N ALA A 24 -12.29 14.52 2.53
CA ALA A 24 -12.01 15.41 1.40
C ALA A 24 -10.52 15.54 1.10
N SER A 25 -9.68 15.67 2.13
CA SER A 25 -8.21 15.73 1.98
C SER A 25 -7.65 14.38 1.50
N LEU A 26 -8.17 13.27 2.01
CA LEU A 26 -7.78 11.92 1.61
C LEU A 26 -8.15 11.64 0.14
N GLU A 27 -9.35 12.05 -0.29
CA GLU A 27 -9.76 11.99 -1.71
C GLU A 27 -8.89 12.88 -2.59
N HIS A 28 -8.54 14.09 -2.12
CA HIS A 28 -7.73 15.03 -2.88
C HIS A 28 -6.38 14.44 -3.31
N TRP A 29 -5.77 13.58 -2.48
CA TRP A 29 -4.55 12.86 -2.85
C TRP A 29 -4.69 12.07 -4.16
N PHE A 30 -5.87 11.48 -4.40
CA PHE A 30 -6.18 10.70 -5.60
C PHE A 30 -6.67 11.54 -6.79
N THR A 31 -6.72 12.87 -6.66
CA THR A 31 -7.05 13.76 -7.80
C THR A 31 -5.85 14.04 -8.69
N ARG A 32 -4.62 13.81 -8.18
CA ARG A 32 -3.40 13.80 -8.99
C ARG A 32 -3.53 12.78 -10.10
N SER A 33 -2.97 13.10 -11.27
CA SER A 33 -2.99 12.21 -12.42
C SER A 33 -1.60 12.06 -13.03
N ILE A 34 -1.23 10.82 -13.36
CA ILE A 34 0.04 10.48 -14.00
C ILE A 34 -0.29 9.84 -15.35
N SER A 35 0.22 10.40 -16.45
CA SER A 35 -0.01 9.88 -17.81
C SER A 35 0.93 8.72 -18.14
N ASP A 36 2.20 8.84 -17.77
CA ASP A 36 3.23 7.84 -18.04
C ASP A 36 3.26 6.75 -16.96
N LEU A 37 3.09 5.49 -17.40
CA LEU A 37 3.16 4.34 -16.51
C LEU A 37 4.55 4.18 -15.86
N ASN A 38 5.63 4.54 -16.56
CA ASN A 38 6.97 4.46 -15.97
C ASN A 38 7.10 5.46 -14.81
N GLN A 39 6.50 6.64 -14.93
CA GLN A 39 6.41 7.60 -13.83
C GLN A 39 5.59 7.04 -12.66
N VAL A 40 4.50 6.32 -12.90
CA VAL A 40 3.73 5.62 -11.85
C VAL A 40 4.64 4.66 -11.07
N VAL A 41 5.39 3.81 -11.77
CA VAL A 41 6.33 2.88 -11.14
C VAL A 41 7.42 3.63 -10.38
N TRP A 42 7.99 4.69 -10.95
CA TRP A 42 9.08 5.43 -10.35
C TRP A 42 8.66 6.16 -9.06
N GLU A 43 7.48 6.79 -9.06
CA GLU A 43 6.91 7.48 -7.90
C GLU A 43 6.39 6.50 -6.83
N SER A 44 6.07 5.26 -7.21
CA SER A 44 5.41 4.31 -6.30
C SER A 44 6.20 3.99 -5.04
N VAL A 45 7.53 3.93 -5.14
CA VAL A 45 8.42 3.56 -4.05
C VAL A 45 9.55 4.57 -3.95
N SER A 46 9.53 5.34 -2.87
CA SER A 46 10.59 6.30 -2.57
C SER A 46 11.89 5.62 -2.10
N GLY A 47 13.01 6.35 -2.22
CA GLY A 47 14.32 5.87 -1.77
C GLY A 47 14.35 5.43 -0.30
N ASN A 48 13.50 6.03 0.55
CA ASN A 48 13.42 5.66 1.97
C ASN A 48 13.01 4.21 2.19
N THR A 49 12.14 3.66 1.33
CA THR A 49 11.72 2.25 1.38
C THR A 49 12.87 1.34 0.97
N PHE A 50 13.64 1.74 -0.06
CA PHE A 50 14.78 0.94 -0.53
C PHE A 50 15.96 0.90 0.44
N ARG A 51 16.08 1.87 1.38
CA ARG A 51 17.14 1.86 2.40
C ARG A 51 17.15 0.58 3.24
N ALA A 52 16.00 -0.06 3.45
CA ALA A 52 15.94 -1.34 4.17
C ALA A 52 16.70 -2.49 3.46
N PHE A 53 16.99 -2.32 2.17
CA PHE A 53 17.67 -3.28 1.31
C PHE A 53 19.07 -2.79 0.91
N ALA A 54 19.62 -1.77 1.56
CA ALA A 54 20.89 -1.16 1.17
C ALA A 54 22.10 -2.11 1.22
N HIS A 55 21.99 -3.22 1.94
CA HIS A 55 23.02 -4.27 2.05
C HIS A 55 22.96 -5.32 0.94
N MET A 56 21.99 -5.22 0.02
CA MET A 56 21.80 -6.22 -1.02
C MET A 56 22.88 -6.14 -2.12
N PRO A 57 23.18 -7.27 -2.82
CA PRO A 57 24.25 -7.32 -3.82
C PRO A 57 24.05 -6.38 -5.01
N HIS A 58 22.79 -6.16 -5.40
CA HIS A 58 22.41 -5.31 -6.52
C HIS A 58 21.44 -4.21 -6.08
N LYS A 59 21.32 -3.17 -6.90
CA LYS A 59 20.51 -1.98 -6.57
C LYS A 59 19.01 -2.34 -6.49
N PRO A 60 18.40 -2.36 -5.29
CA PRO A 60 17.02 -2.85 -5.09
C PRO A 60 15.98 -2.06 -5.88
N SER A 61 16.19 -0.74 -6.01
CA SER A 61 15.31 0.13 -6.76
C SER A 61 15.28 -0.20 -8.25
N VAL A 62 16.40 -0.65 -8.82
CA VAL A 62 16.48 -0.98 -10.25
C VAL A 62 15.77 -2.30 -10.51
N ILE A 63 16.04 -3.32 -9.71
CA ILE A 63 15.39 -4.63 -9.83
C ILE A 63 13.87 -4.51 -9.69
N PHE A 64 13.40 -3.81 -8.65
CA PHE A 64 11.96 -3.60 -8.46
C PHE A 64 11.30 -2.84 -9.63
N ARG A 65 11.92 -1.75 -10.09
CA ARG A 65 11.34 -0.91 -11.16
C ARG A 65 11.29 -1.65 -12.48
N ASN A 66 12.36 -2.37 -12.84
CA ASN A 66 12.39 -3.19 -14.06
C ASN A 66 11.27 -4.25 -14.04
N TRP A 67 11.07 -4.91 -12.90
CA TRP A 67 9.95 -5.85 -12.74
C TRP A 67 8.61 -5.16 -12.92
N ALA A 68 8.35 -4.07 -12.17
CA ALA A 68 7.06 -3.40 -12.20
C ALA A 68 6.74 -2.80 -13.58
N GLU A 69 7.72 -2.21 -14.26
CA GLU A 69 7.55 -1.71 -15.64
C GLU A 69 7.22 -2.83 -16.63
N ALA A 70 7.81 -4.01 -16.48
CA ALA A 70 7.50 -5.16 -17.31
C ALA A 70 6.09 -5.72 -17.00
N GLU A 71 5.78 -5.88 -15.71
CA GLU A 71 4.53 -6.47 -15.23
C GLU A 71 3.32 -5.62 -15.61
N PHE A 72 3.40 -4.30 -15.44
CA PHE A 72 2.26 -3.42 -15.69
C PHE A 72 2.20 -2.88 -17.12
N ARG A 73 3.15 -3.25 -18.00
CA ARG A 73 3.15 -2.83 -19.41
C ARG A 73 1.86 -3.24 -20.13
N ASP A 74 1.38 -4.46 -19.87
CA ASP A 74 0.05 -4.91 -20.30
C ASP A 74 -0.88 -4.91 -19.09
N THR A 75 -1.91 -4.06 -19.11
CA THR A 75 -2.84 -3.90 -18.00
C THR A 75 -4.11 -4.76 -18.13
N LYS A 76 -4.17 -5.67 -19.12
CA LYS A 76 -5.34 -6.55 -19.32
C LYS A 76 -5.69 -7.35 -18.09
N ASP A 77 -4.71 -7.92 -17.39
CA ASP A 77 -4.95 -8.73 -16.20
C ASP A 77 -5.58 -7.88 -15.09
N LEU A 78 -5.03 -6.69 -14.83
CA LEU A 78 -5.61 -5.72 -13.91
C LEU A 78 -7.04 -5.35 -14.32
N ILE A 79 -7.28 -5.00 -15.59
CA ILE A 79 -8.60 -4.62 -16.09
C ILE A 79 -9.62 -5.76 -15.91
N ASN A 80 -9.22 -7.01 -16.15
CA ASN A 80 -10.08 -8.17 -15.95
C ASN A 80 -10.46 -8.37 -14.48
N VAL A 81 -9.51 -8.21 -13.57
CA VAL A 81 -9.77 -8.25 -12.11
C VAL A 81 -10.71 -7.13 -11.68
N LEU A 82 -10.54 -5.92 -12.23
CA LEU A 82 -11.40 -4.77 -11.90
C LEU A 82 -12.83 -4.92 -12.45
N LYS A 83 -13.03 -5.63 -13.56
CA LYS A 83 -14.36 -5.94 -14.10
C LYS A 83 -15.15 -6.90 -13.21
N ASP A 84 -14.45 -7.86 -12.59
CA ASP A 84 -15.06 -8.80 -11.64
C ASP A 84 -15.57 -8.06 -10.39
N ASN A 85 -14.86 -7.00 -9.97
CA ASN A 85 -15.21 -6.16 -8.83
C ASN A 85 -15.38 -6.98 -7.52
N SER A 86 -14.58 -8.03 -7.38
CA SER A 86 -14.53 -8.90 -6.20
C SER A 86 -13.24 -8.72 -5.43
N GLN A 87 -13.35 -8.62 -4.10
CA GLN A 87 -12.19 -8.63 -3.22
C GLN A 87 -11.42 -9.95 -3.30
N GLU A 88 -12.12 -11.08 -3.49
CA GLU A 88 -11.47 -12.38 -3.61
C GLU A 88 -10.57 -12.46 -4.85
N LYS A 89 -11.07 -11.99 -6.01
CA LYS A 89 -10.28 -11.95 -7.24
C LYS A 89 -9.12 -10.96 -7.18
N TYR A 90 -9.32 -9.83 -6.53
CA TYR A 90 -8.24 -8.90 -6.26
C TYR A 90 -7.18 -9.53 -5.34
N ASP A 91 -7.60 -10.23 -4.27
CA ASP A 91 -6.69 -10.90 -3.34
C ASP A 91 -5.86 -11.98 -4.07
N GLU A 92 -6.49 -12.81 -4.92
CA GLU A 92 -5.81 -13.78 -5.80
C GLU A 92 -4.75 -13.10 -6.69
N TRP A 93 -5.16 -12.09 -7.46
CA TRP A 93 -4.27 -11.35 -8.36
C TRP A 93 -3.10 -10.70 -7.62
N THR A 94 -3.33 -10.10 -6.44
CA THR A 94 -2.23 -9.53 -5.66
C THR A 94 -1.29 -10.59 -5.09
N ASN A 95 -1.75 -11.82 -4.83
CA ASN A 95 -0.88 -12.92 -4.43
C ASN A 95 0.03 -13.32 -5.59
N GLU A 96 -0.53 -13.46 -6.79
CA GLU A 96 0.24 -13.78 -7.99
C GLU A 96 1.29 -12.70 -8.29
N LEU A 97 0.96 -11.41 -8.17
CA LEU A 97 1.92 -10.32 -8.32
C LEU A 97 3.08 -10.42 -7.32
N VAL A 98 2.79 -10.80 -6.08
CA VAL A 98 3.81 -10.97 -5.04
C VAL A 98 4.74 -12.14 -5.37
N ASP A 99 4.20 -13.24 -5.86
CA ASP A 99 4.98 -14.41 -6.28
C ASP A 99 5.84 -14.09 -7.51
N LYS A 100 5.29 -13.38 -8.49
CA LYS A 100 6.04 -12.88 -9.66
C LYS A 100 7.18 -11.95 -9.25
N LEU A 101 6.93 -10.99 -8.35
CA LEU A 101 7.99 -10.13 -7.79
C LEU A 101 9.04 -10.96 -7.06
N ALA A 102 8.63 -11.90 -6.21
CA ALA A 102 9.57 -12.70 -5.43
C ALA A 102 10.46 -13.58 -6.33
N CYS A 103 9.89 -14.17 -7.38
CA CYS A 103 10.62 -14.94 -8.38
C CYS A 103 11.62 -14.07 -9.15
N HIS A 104 11.17 -12.93 -9.69
CA HIS A 104 12.03 -11.99 -10.40
C HIS A 104 13.15 -11.46 -9.50
N TRP A 105 12.81 -11.10 -8.26
CA TRP A 105 13.77 -10.62 -7.28
C TRP A 105 14.82 -11.69 -6.95
N ASN A 106 14.42 -12.93 -6.70
CA ASN A 106 15.36 -14.00 -6.39
C ASN A 106 16.32 -14.26 -7.56
N HIS A 107 15.81 -14.23 -8.80
CA HIS A 107 16.61 -14.40 -10.00
C HIS A 107 17.62 -13.26 -10.18
N MET A 108 17.20 -12.00 -10.05
CA MET A 108 18.04 -10.84 -10.32
C MET A 108 18.93 -10.41 -9.15
N MET A 109 18.49 -10.64 -7.91
CA MET A 109 19.20 -10.24 -6.70
C MET A 109 20.12 -11.35 -6.17
N GLY A 110 19.83 -12.61 -6.49
CA GLY A 110 20.54 -13.78 -5.94
C GLY A 110 20.14 -14.12 -4.49
N CYS A 111 19.12 -13.47 -3.95
CA CYS A 111 18.58 -13.76 -2.62
C CYS A 111 17.07 -13.52 -2.58
N SER A 112 16.39 -14.16 -1.63
CA SER A 112 14.94 -14.04 -1.49
C SER A 112 14.54 -12.70 -0.87
N ILE A 113 13.46 -12.12 -1.36
CA ILE A 113 12.77 -11.00 -0.70
C ILE A 113 11.85 -11.54 0.40
N SER A 114 11.74 -10.83 1.52
CA SER A 114 10.82 -11.23 2.58
C SER A 114 9.35 -11.03 2.18
N TYR A 115 8.46 -11.86 2.71
CA TYR A 115 7.02 -11.79 2.45
C TYR A 115 6.42 -10.39 2.68
N ALA A 116 6.81 -9.73 3.78
CA ALA A 116 6.33 -8.39 4.09
C ALA A 116 6.82 -7.34 3.09
N ALA A 117 8.09 -7.47 2.67
CA ALA A 117 8.70 -6.55 1.72
C ALA A 117 8.05 -6.67 0.34
N SER A 118 7.87 -7.88 -0.17
CA SER A 118 7.24 -8.10 -1.48
C SER A 118 5.80 -7.58 -1.49
N ARG A 119 5.01 -7.89 -0.45
CA ARG A 119 3.65 -7.33 -0.28
C ARG A 119 3.62 -5.82 -0.28
N LYS A 120 4.48 -5.18 0.52
CA LYS A 120 4.53 -3.73 0.63
C LYS A 120 4.86 -3.10 -0.72
N LEU A 121 5.88 -3.59 -1.41
CA LEU A 121 6.31 -3.06 -2.70
C LEU A 121 5.21 -3.19 -3.76
N THR A 122 4.56 -4.36 -3.84
CA THR A 122 3.41 -4.58 -4.74
C THR A 122 2.23 -3.66 -4.40
N ASN A 123 1.84 -3.55 -3.14
CA ASN A 123 0.73 -2.67 -2.75
C ASN A 123 1.03 -1.19 -3.02
N LEU A 124 2.29 -0.76 -2.88
CA LEU A 124 2.71 0.61 -3.16
C LEU A 124 2.56 0.97 -4.65
N VAL A 125 2.96 0.07 -5.57
CA VAL A 125 2.77 0.31 -7.01
C VAL A 125 1.29 0.27 -7.38
N VAL A 126 0.51 -0.66 -6.83
CA VAL A 126 -0.93 -0.72 -7.09
C VAL A 126 -1.66 0.53 -6.59
N LYS A 127 -1.27 1.08 -5.42
CA LYS A 127 -1.78 2.38 -4.96
C LYS A 127 -1.53 3.50 -5.98
N HIS A 128 -0.36 3.53 -6.62
CA HIS A 128 -0.03 4.57 -7.59
C HIS A 128 -0.68 4.33 -8.96
N LEU A 129 -1.03 3.09 -9.32
CA LEU A 129 -1.84 2.81 -10.51
C LEU A 129 -3.21 3.48 -10.46
N ILE A 130 -3.74 3.77 -9.26
CA ILE A 130 -4.97 4.57 -9.10
C ILE A 130 -4.80 5.98 -9.70
N LEU A 131 -3.59 6.54 -9.68
CA LEU A 131 -3.30 7.86 -10.26
C LEU A 131 -3.11 7.81 -11.78
N TRP A 132 -2.99 6.62 -12.36
CA TRP A 132 -2.71 6.47 -13.78
C TRP A 132 -3.91 6.87 -14.65
N GLN A 133 -3.65 7.63 -15.71
CA GLN A 133 -4.69 8.09 -16.66
C GLN A 133 -5.18 6.98 -17.60
N GLY A 134 -4.46 5.86 -17.71
CA GLY A 134 -4.88 4.71 -18.52
C GLY A 134 -6.06 3.92 -17.93
N LEU A 135 -6.38 4.10 -16.65
CA LEU A 135 -7.59 3.53 -16.06
C LEU A 135 -8.81 4.41 -16.35
N SER A 136 -9.94 3.78 -16.70
CA SER A 136 -11.21 4.49 -16.74
C SER A 136 -11.59 5.00 -15.35
N LYS A 137 -12.50 5.99 -15.29
CA LYS A 137 -13.01 6.50 -14.00
C LYS A 137 -13.61 5.39 -13.14
N ASN A 138 -14.29 4.42 -13.77
CA ASN A 138 -14.89 3.29 -13.08
C ASN A 138 -13.81 2.35 -12.52
N ASP A 139 -12.85 1.96 -13.36
CA ASP A 139 -11.74 1.07 -12.96
C ASP A 139 -10.93 1.68 -11.82
N ARG A 140 -10.67 2.99 -11.87
CA ARG A 140 -10.01 3.73 -10.79
C ARG A 140 -10.80 3.67 -9.50
N GLN A 141 -12.12 3.88 -9.57
CA GLN A 141 -12.98 3.83 -8.39
C GLN A 141 -13.02 2.41 -7.80
N THR A 142 -13.15 1.39 -8.64
CA THR A 142 -13.08 -0.02 -8.23
C THR A 142 -11.74 -0.33 -7.57
N LEU A 143 -10.63 0.07 -8.20
CA LEU A 143 -9.30 -0.16 -7.65
C LEU A 143 -9.12 0.53 -6.28
N LYS A 144 -9.64 1.74 -6.09
CA LYS A 144 -9.64 2.40 -4.76
C LYS A 144 -10.32 1.56 -3.69
N GLN A 145 -11.46 0.91 -4.02
CA GLN A 145 -12.23 0.10 -3.08
C GLN A 145 -11.54 -1.23 -2.74
N LEU A 146 -10.88 -1.84 -3.72
CA LEU A 146 -10.25 -3.15 -3.56
C LEU A 146 -8.82 -3.05 -3.00
N ALA A 147 -8.14 -1.92 -3.22
CA ALA A 147 -6.73 -1.75 -2.95
C ALA A 147 -6.35 -2.02 -1.48
N HIS A 148 -5.33 -2.85 -1.32
CA HIS A 148 -4.72 -3.14 -0.03
C HIS A 148 -3.92 -1.97 0.54
N VAL A 149 -3.96 -1.80 1.86
CA VAL A 149 -3.06 -0.88 2.56
C VAL A 149 -1.63 -1.44 2.54
N PRO A 150 -0.62 -0.69 2.06
CA PRO A 150 0.77 -1.11 2.15
C PRO A 150 1.26 -0.98 3.60
N PHE A 151 1.34 -2.10 4.33
CA PHE A 151 1.76 -2.06 5.73
C PHE A 151 3.19 -1.57 5.92
N ASP A 152 3.33 -0.51 6.71
CA ASP A 152 4.58 -0.01 7.23
C ASP A 152 4.46 0.41 8.70
N GLU A 153 5.51 1.04 9.23
CA GLU A 153 5.52 1.49 10.62
C GLU A 153 4.37 2.46 10.93
N TYR A 154 3.98 3.31 9.99
CA TYR A 154 2.90 4.27 10.20
C TYR A 154 1.55 3.57 10.28
N ALA A 155 1.23 2.75 9.28
CA ALA A 155 -0.02 2.01 9.25
C ALA A 155 -0.18 1.08 10.48
N LEU A 156 0.89 0.36 10.86
CA LEU A 156 0.85 -0.59 11.98
C LEU A 156 0.75 0.11 13.33
N VAL A 157 1.47 1.20 13.56
CA VAL A 157 1.38 1.95 14.82
C VAL A 157 0.00 2.58 14.98
N SER A 158 -0.63 3.03 13.89
CA SER A 158 -1.97 3.64 13.94
C SER A 158 -3.06 2.70 14.50
N ILE A 159 -2.95 1.39 14.32
CA ILE A 159 -3.93 0.41 14.85
C ILE A 159 -3.43 -0.37 16.08
N ARG A 160 -2.24 -0.07 16.60
CA ARG A 160 -1.59 -0.88 17.64
C ARG A 160 -2.42 -1.09 18.91
N LYS A 161 -3.12 -0.06 19.39
CA LYS A 161 -4.00 -0.14 20.59
C LYS A 161 -5.41 -0.65 20.29
N CYS A 162 -5.74 -0.79 19.02
CA CYS A 162 -7.06 -1.13 18.55
C CYS A 162 -7.23 -2.66 18.38
N LEU A 163 -6.13 -3.39 18.24
CA LEU A 163 -6.13 -4.85 18.11
C LEU A 163 -6.09 -5.55 19.46
N ASN A 164 -7.02 -6.46 19.70
CA ASN A 164 -7.06 -7.32 20.89
C ASN A 164 -6.50 -8.74 20.64
N TRP A 165 -6.34 -9.15 19.39
CA TRP A 165 -5.90 -10.50 19.00
C TRP A 165 -4.41 -10.58 18.62
N VAL A 166 -3.71 -9.45 18.52
CA VAL A 166 -2.26 -9.41 18.29
C VAL A 166 -1.64 -8.18 18.94
N SER A 167 -0.47 -8.35 19.53
CA SER A 167 0.33 -7.23 20.06
C SER A 167 1.29 -6.71 18.99
N ILE A 168 1.00 -5.52 18.44
CA ILE A 168 1.94 -4.81 17.56
C ILE A 168 3.03 -4.17 18.43
N PRO A 169 4.34 -4.36 18.12
CA PRO A 169 5.42 -3.67 18.83
C PRO A 169 5.33 -2.14 18.74
N LYS A 170 5.96 -1.41 19.67
CA LYS A 170 6.00 0.06 19.61
C LYS A 170 6.68 0.62 18.35
N LYS A 171 7.66 -0.11 17.83
CA LYS A 171 8.41 0.19 16.62
C LYS A 171 8.35 -1.05 15.72
N PRO A 172 7.21 -1.32 15.06
CA PRO A 172 7.07 -2.52 14.27
C PRO A 172 8.02 -2.44 13.07
N SER A 173 8.83 -3.47 12.89
CA SER A 173 9.60 -3.65 11.66
C SER A 173 8.69 -4.24 10.57
N MET A 174 9.16 -4.23 9.32
CA MET A 174 8.44 -4.90 8.24
C MET A 174 8.21 -6.40 8.53
N SER A 175 9.08 -7.05 9.30
CA SER A 175 8.91 -8.47 9.65
C SER A 175 7.75 -8.73 10.62
N PHE A 176 7.04 -7.71 11.11
CA PHE A 176 5.82 -7.93 11.88
C PHE A 176 4.74 -8.65 11.06
N VAL A 177 4.61 -8.33 9.77
CA VAL A 177 3.64 -8.95 8.85
C VAL A 177 4.30 -10.10 8.09
N ASN A 178 4.72 -11.13 8.81
CA ASN A 178 5.54 -12.23 8.29
C ASN A 178 4.75 -13.41 7.69
N SER A 179 3.43 -13.42 7.78
CA SER A 179 2.59 -14.51 7.24
C SER A 179 1.40 -13.98 6.46
N PHE A 180 0.87 -14.82 5.57
CA PHE A 180 -0.35 -14.56 4.82
C PHE A 180 -1.56 -14.34 5.73
N GLU A 181 -1.75 -15.20 6.72
CA GLU A 181 -2.86 -15.10 7.65
C GLU A 181 -2.85 -13.78 8.42
N ARG A 182 -1.68 -13.38 8.95
CA ARG A 182 -1.55 -12.10 9.66
C ARG A 182 -1.83 -10.92 8.73
N TYR A 183 -1.28 -10.96 7.52
CA TYR A 183 -1.56 -9.94 6.51
C TYR A 183 -3.05 -9.82 6.23
N LYS A 184 -3.73 -10.95 5.98
CA LYS A 184 -5.17 -11.02 5.69
C LYS A 184 -6.00 -10.47 6.84
N ASN A 185 -5.71 -10.87 8.08
CA ASN A 185 -6.42 -10.40 9.28
C ASN A 185 -6.27 -8.90 9.48
N LEU A 186 -5.07 -8.34 9.24
CA LEU A 186 -4.86 -6.89 9.31
C LEU A 186 -5.59 -6.14 8.19
N GLN A 187 -5.57 -6.64 6.95
CA GLN A 187 -6.33 -6.03 5.84
C GLN A 187 -7.83 -6.04 6.14
N GLN A 188 -8.37 -7.19 6.58
CA GLN A 188 -9.78 -7.33 6.93
C GLN A 188 -10.18 -6.38 8.06
N TYR A 189 -9.34 -6.26 9.08
CA TYR A 189 -9.57 -5.34 10.19
C TYR A 189 -9.66 -3.89 9.70
N ILE A 190 -8.72 -3.43 8.87
CA ILE A 190 -8.76 -2.07 8.29
C ILE A 190 -9.99 -1.88 7.41
N ARG A 191 -10.34 -2.88 6.57
CA ARG A 191 -11.55 -2.81 5.73
C ARG A 191 -12.81 -2.60 6.58
N GLY A 192 -12.89 -3.23 7.75
CA GLY A 192 -13.97 -3.01 8.72
C GLY A 192 -14.06 -1.55 9.18
N LEU A 193 -12.93 -0.98 9.60
CA LEU A 193 -12.86 0.43 10.02
C LEU A 193 -13.23 1.40 8.89
N THR A 194 -12.71 1.17 7.69
CA THR A 194 -12.98 2.05 6.54
C THR A 194 -14.41 1.90 6.02
N ALA A 195 -15.00 0.71 6.11
CA ALA A 195 -16.41 0.47 5.81
C ALA A 195 -17.33 1.23 6.78
N GLU A 196 -17.05 1.20 8.09
CA GLU A 196 -17.78 2.01 9.09
C GLU A 196 -17.65 3.52 8.79
N ALA A 197 -16.46 3.95 8.37
CA ALA A 197 -16.21 5.34 7.95
C ALA A 197 -16.78 5.69 6.56
N LYS A 198 -17.32 4.72 5.80
CA LYS A 198 -17.82 4.86 4.42
C LYS A 198 -16.77 5.44 3.46
N VAL A 199 -15.53 5.00 3.58
CA VAL A 199 -14.41 5.37 2.70
C VAL A 199 -13.67 4.13 2.20
N PRO A 200 -12.91 4.23 1.09
CA PRO A 200 -12.12 3.10 0.59
C PRO A 200 -10.98 2.72 1.55
N PRO A 201 -10.56 1.44 1.61
CA PRO A 201 -9.49 0.96 2.51
C PRO A 201 -8.18 1.72 2.35
N ILE A 202 -7.81 2.07 1.11
CA ILE A 202 -6.55 2.76 0.80
C ILE A 202 -6.45 4.15 1.46
N TYR A 203 -7.56 4.74 1.93
CA TYR A 203 -7.54 6.04 2.63
C TYR A 203 -6.88 5.95 3.99
N PHE A 204 -6.88 4.76 4.60
CA PHE A 204 -6.18 4.52 5.85
C PHE A 204 -4.65 4.71 5.71
N ASP A 205 -4.07 4.31 4.58
CA ASP A 205 -2.64 4.54 4.29
C ASP A 205 -2.32 6.05 4.27
N ILE A 206 -3.11 6.80 3.51
CA ILE A 206 -2.95 8.26 3.37
C ILE A 206 -3.15 8.95 4.72
N LEU A 207 -4.16 8.56 5.49
CA LEU A 207 -4.41 9.10 6.84
C LEU A 207 -3.22 8.86 7.77
N SER A 208 -2.75 7.61 7.87
CA SER A 208 -1.65 7.22 8.75
C SER A 208 -0.36 7.98 8.42
N TRP A 209 -0.11 8.20 7.12
CA TRP A 209 1.03 8.96 6.64
C TRP A 209 0.88 10.47 6.86
N ASN A 210 -0.28 11.05 6.52
CA ASN A 210 -0.56 12.49 6.61
C ASN A 210 -0.56 13.01 8.04
N LEU A 211 -1.11 12.25 8.99
CA LEU A 211 -1.07 12.62 10.41
C LEU A 211 0.36 12.75 10.93
N THR A 212 1.27 12.00 10.34
CA THR A 212 2.70 12.09 10.65
C THR A 212 3.39 13.21 9.86
N HIS A 213 2.85 13.60 8.69
CA HIS A 213 3.43 14.62 7.79
C HIS A 213 2.43 15.72 7.39
N PRO A 214 1.98 16.57 8.33
CA PRO A 214 0.89 17.52 8.09
C PRO A 214 1.17 18.58 7.00
N LYS A 215 2.43 18.80 6.60
CA LYS A 215 2.79 19.72 5.50
C LYS A 215 2.26 19.31 4.12
N TYR A 216 1.72 18.10 3.98
CA TYR A 216 1.17 17.59 2.72
C TYR A 216 -0.37 17.57 2.71
N MET A 217 -1.02 18.10 3.75
CA MET A 217 -2.49 18.24 3.82
C MET A 217 -3.02 19.44 3.01
N ASP A 218 -2.16 20.43 2.73
CA ASP A 218 -2.56 21.75 2.22
C ASP A 218 -2.38 21.92 0.70
N GLY A 219 -2.25 20.83 -0.07
CA GLY A 219 -2.09 20.89 -1.52
C GLY A 219 -0.72 21.43 -1.93
N GLY A 220 0.20 20.51 -2.22
CA GLY A 220 1.42 20.81 -2.97
C GLY A 220 1.18 20.64 -4.46
#